data_AF-A0ABD1BFI7-F1
#
_entry.id   AF-A0ABD1BFI7-F1
#
_cell.length_a   1.000
_cell.length_b   1.000
_cell.length_c   1.000
_cell.angle_alpha   90.00
_cell.angle_beta   90.00
_cell.angle_gamma   90.00
#
_symmetry.space_group_name_H-M   'P 1'
#
loop_
_entity.id
_entity.type
_entity.pdbx_description
1 polymer ?
#
loop_
_entity_poly.entity_id
_entity_poly.type
_entity_poly.pdbx_seq_one_letter_code
_entity_poly.pdbx_strand_id
1 'polypeptide(L)'
;MSSPPLVSQNYLIPSGNDELFLVENLKPFPEDDDLNRFTCRVSKVDEEAGKWVEVSDLGDRILFIRNSGNVCCSAKELPDGCGLSGNSILFTNEPGYITFAYKYGVHTANAEDVLNTWRHSRETRVMILNEFPVLALRLEHHAENLALVT
;
A
#
# COMPACT_ATOMS: atom_id res chain seq x y z
N MET A 1 26.62 -11.30 -8.07
CA MET A 1 25.37 -12.09 -8.06
C MET A 1 24.32 -11.28 -8.77
N SER A 2 23.62 -11.85 -9.76
CA SER A 2 22.53 -11.16 -10.46
C SER A 2 21.28 -11.25 -9.59
N SER A 3 20.63 -10.13 -9.31
CA SER A 3 19.33 -10.11 -8.63
C SER A 3 18.34 -10.96 -9.43
N PRO A 4 17.48 -11.77 -8.77
CA PRO A 4 16.42 -12.47 -9.49
C PRO A 4 15.53 -11.44 -10.23
N PRO A 5 14.98 -11.81 -11.40
CA PRO A 5 14.08 -10.93 -12.13
C PRO A 5 12.89 -10.55 -11.23
N LEU A 6 12.51 -9.27 -11.22
CA LEU A 6 11.28 -8.82 -10.54
C LEU A 6 10.13 -8.87 -11.54
N VAL A 7 8.96 -9.35 -11.12
CA VAL A 7 7.74 -9.21 -11.92
C VAL A 7 7.04 -7.94 -11.44
N SER A 8 6.85 -6.98 -12.34
CA SER A 8 6.08 -5.77 -12.06
C SER A 8 4.62 -5.95 -12.46
N GLN A 9 3.71 -5.57 -11.57
CA GLN A 9 2.28 -5.44 -11.85
C GLN A 9 1.88 -3.97 -11.73
N ASN A 10 1.20 -3.45 -12.74
CA ASN A 10 0.88 -2.02 -12.84
C ASN A 10 -0.61 -1.78 -12.62
N TYR A 11 -0.92 -0.83 -11.74
CA TYR A 11 -2.29 -0.46 -11.39
C TYR A 11 -2.50 1.04 -11.60
N LEU A 12 -3.53 1.40 -12.37
CA LEU A 12 -3.95 2.78 -12.55
C LEU A 12 -5.09 3.11 -11.58
N ILE A 13 -4.99 4.23 -10.87
CA ILE A 13 -5.95 4.66 -9.86
C ILE A 13 -6.35 6.12 -10.12
N PRO A 14 -7.59 6.38 -10.54
CA PRO A 14 -8.12 7.73 -10.60
C PRO A 14 -8.37 8.27 -9.19
N SER A 15 -7.98 9.52 -8.93
CA SER A 15 -8.13 10.18 -7.62
C SER A 15 -9.11 11.35 -7.63
N GLY A 16 -9.80 11.59 -8.74
CA GLY A 16 -10.64 12.77 -8.94
C GLY A 16 -9.84 14.00 -9.38
N ASN A 17 -10.53 15.07 -9.79
CA ASN A 17 -9.92 16.29 -10.35
C ASN A 17 -8.89 16.01 -11.45
N ASP A 18 -9.19 15.04 -12.32
CA ASP A 18 -8.31 14.56 -13.40
C ASP A 18 -6.94 13.99 -12.94
N GLU A 19 -6.73 13.83 -11.62
CA GLU A 19 -5.52 13.20 -11.09
C GLU A 19 -5.52 11.68 -11.31
N LEU A 20 -4.38 11.17 -11.80
CA LEU A 20 -4.16 9.75 -12.03
C LEU A 20 -2.84 9.28 -11.40
N PHE A 21 -2.92 8.19 -10.63
CA PHE A 21 -1.77 7.52 -10.05
C PHE A 21 -1.49 6.19 -10.76
N LEU A 22 -0.21 5.86 -10.89
CA LEU A 22 0.30 4.57 -11.31
C LEU A 22 1.02 3.94 -10.11
N VAL A 23 0.55 2.78 -9.67
CA VAL A 23 1.22 1.97 -8.65
C VAL A 23 1.85 0.77 -9.34
N GLU A 24 3.17 0.68 -9.24
CA GLU A 24 3.96 -0.45 -9.72
C GLU A 24 4.29 -1.35 -8.53
N ASN A 25 3.65 -2.52 -8.45
CA ASN A 25 3.94 -3.52 -7.43
C ASN A 25 5.09 -4.41 -7.92
N LEU A 26 6.21 -4.40 -7.19
CA LEU A 26 7.43 -5.13 -7.49
C LEU A 26 7.47 -6.38 -6.61
N LYS A 27 7.11 -7.51 -7.20
CA LYS A 27 7.10 -8.80 -6.51
C LYS A 27 8.42 -9.54 -6.72
N PRO A 28 9.02 -10.09 -5.66
CA PRO A 28 10.03 -11.14 -5.82
C PRO A 28 9.42 -12.31 -6.59
N PHE A 29 10.24 -13.03 -7.35
CA PHE A 29 9.81 -14.26 -8.05
C PHE A 29 9.13 -15.25 -7.07
N PRO A 30 8.22 -16.12 -7.55
CA PRO A 30 7.09 -16.68 -6.79
C PRO A 30 7.42 -17.67 -5.66
N GLU A 31 8.66 -17.73 -5.18
CA GLU A 31 9.11 -18.64 -4.13
C GLU A 31 9.41 -17.96 -2.79
N ASP A 32 9.24 -16.63 -2.68
CA ASP A 32 9.53 -15.90 -1.44
C ASP A 32 8.24 -15.39 -0.77
N ASP A 33 7.85 -16.04 0.31
CA ASP A 33 6.72 -15.66 1.18
C ASP A 33 7.04 -14.47 2.11
N ASP A 34 8.26 -13.91 2.02
CA ASP A 34 8.63 -12.77 2.85
C ASP A 34 7.93 -11.48 2.37
N LEU A 35 6.80 -11.18 3.01
CA LEU A 35 6.04 -9.94 2.86
C LEU A 35 6.91 -8.68 2.96
N ASN A 36 8.05 -8.71 3.65
CA ASN A 36 8.95 -7.55 3.73
C ASN A 36 9.64 -7.23 2.40
N ARG A 37 9.71 -8.18 1.47
CA ARG A 37 10.35 -8.00 0.16
C ARG A 37 9.40 -7.42 -0.89
N PHE A 38 8.11 -7.38 -0.60
CA PHE A 38 7.13 -6.72 -1.46
C PHE A 38 7.30 -5.22 -1.33
N THR A 39 7.61 -4.58 -2.46
CA THR A 39 7.82 -3.14 -2.54
C THR A 39 6.97 -2.58 -3.67
N CYS A 40 6.59 -1.32 -3.58
CA CYS A 40 5.97 -0.65 -4.70
C CYS A 40 6.54 0.74 -4.95
N ARG A 41 6.32 1.22 -6.17
CA ARG A 41 6.58 2.60 -6.57
C ARG A 41 5.26 3.24 -6.95
N VAL A 42 5.13 4.51 -6.65
CA VAL A 42 3.93 5.27 -7.00
C VAL A 42 4.36 6.46 -7.82
N SER A 43 3.72 6.65 -8.96
CA SER A 43 3.89 7.83 -9.80
C SER A 43 2.57 8.53 -9.99
N LYS A 44 2.62 9.86 -10.09
CA LYS A 44 1.50 10.71 -10.48
C LYS A 44 1.74 11.26 -11.89
N VAL A 45 0.69 11.43 -12.67
CA VAL A 45 0.79 12.18 -13.94
C VAL A 45 1.11 13.65 -13.65
N ASP A 46 2.17 14.14 -14.28
CA ASP A 46 2.45 15.56 -14.48
C ASP A 46 1.87 15.94 -15.85
N GLU A 47 0.70 16.60 -15.83
CA GLU A 47 -0.02 16.95 -17.06
C GLU A 47 0.72 17.99 -17.90
N GLU A 48 1.41 18.93 -17.26
CA GLU A 48 2.16 19.97 -17.95
C GLU A 48 3.34 19.38 -18.72
N ALA A 49 4.05 18.42 -18.11
CA ALA A 49 5.20 17.76 -18.73
C ALA A 49 4.84 16.48 -19.50
N GLY A 50 3.59 16.00 -19.43
CA GLY A 50 3.12 14.79 -20.10
C GLY A 50 3.85 13.51 -19.65
N LYS A 51 4.26 13.42 -18.38
CA LYS A 51 5.10 12.32 -17.86
C LYS A 51 4.64 11.80 -16.51
N TRP A 52 5.06 10.60 -16.17
CA TRP A 52 4.91 10.05 -14.83
C TRP A 52 6.04 10.55 -13.92
N VAL A 53 5.68 11.08 -12.76
CA VAL A 53 6.62 11.55 -11.73
C VAL A 53 6.43 10.72 -10.47
N GLU A 54 7.50 10.07 -10.00
CA GLU A 54 7.46 9.28 -8.76
C GLU A 54 7.15 10.18 -7.56
N VAL A 55 6.27 9.70 -6.68
CA VAL A 55 5.84 10.39 -5.47
C VAL A 55 6.02 9.50 -4.24
N SER A 56 6.45 10.12 -3.16
CA SER A 56 6.61 9.51 -1.83
C SER A 56 5.49 9.90 -0.85
N ASP A 57 4.63 10.83 -1.26
CA ASP A 57 3.55 11.38 -0.45
C ASP A 57 2.26 11.48 -1.26
N LEU A 58 1.21 10.86 -0.74
CA LEU A 58 -0.15 10.91 -1.27
C LEU A 58 -1.03 11.85 -0.45
N GLY A 59 -0.52 12.53 0.56
CA GLY A 59 -1.29 13.42 1.43
C GLY A 59 -2.33 12.65 2.24
N ASP A 60 -3.59 13.10 2.21
CA ASP A 60 -4.69 12.44 2.94
C ASP A 60 -5.32 11.26 2.18
N ARG A 61 -4.81 10.90 1.00
CA ARG A 61 -5.39 9.85 0.14
C ARG A 61 -5.01 8.44 0.59
N ILE A 62 -5.94 7.51 0.33
CA ILE A 62 -5.74 6.07 0.43
C ILE A 62 -6.07 5.45 -0.92
N LEU A 63 -5.12 4.70 -1.49
CA LEU A 63 -5.31 4.00 -2.76
C LEU A 63 -5.71 2.55 -2.50
N PHE A 64 -6.87 2.12 -2.98
CA PHE A 64 -7.34 0.74 -2.90
C PHE A 64 -7.15 0.05 -4.25
N ILE A 65 -6.35 -1.01 -4.27
CA ILE A 65 -6.10 -1.85 -5.44
C ILE A 65 -6.92 -3.12 -5.29
N ARG A 66 -7.90 -3.31 -6.19
CA ARG A 66 -8.97 -4.31 -6.05
C ARG A 66 -9.16 -5.09 -7.34
N ASN A 67 -9.78 -6.26 -7.24
CA ASN A 67 -10.20 -7.06 -8.40
C ASN A 67 -11.27 -6.35 -9.24
N SER A 68 -12.11 -5.52 -8.61
CA SER A 68 -13.31 -4.91 -9.19
C SER A 68 -13.17 -3.40 -9.43
N GLY A 69 -11.97 -2.96 -9.80
CA GLY A 69 -11.66 -1.56 -10.10
C GLY A 69 -10.96 -0.86 -8.93
N ASN A 70 -9.87 -0.18 -9.25
CA ASN A 70 -9.08 0.56 -8.26
C ASN A 70 -9.78 1.87 -7.92
N VAL A 71 -9.72 2.27 -6.65
CA VAL A 71 -10.36 3.49 -6.17
C VAL A 71 -9.42 4.25 -5.24
N CYS A 72 -9.63 5.56 -5.15
CA CYS A 72 -8.96 6.42 -4.19
C CYS A 72 -10.04 7.14 -3.37
N CYS A 73 -9.80 7.30 -2.07
CA CYS A 73 -10.61 8.16 -1.22
C CYS A 73 -9.74 8.94 -0.22
N SER A 74 -10.29 10.00 0.37
CA SER A 74 -9.65 10.66 1.50
C SER A 74 -9.80 9.79 2.75
N ALA A 75 -8.73 9.70 3.55
CA ALA A 75 -8.77 9.08 4.87
C ALA A 75 -9.81 9.73 5.80
N LYS A 76 -10.17 11.00 5.54
CA LYS A 76 -11.21 11.73 6.29
C LYS A 76 -12.63 11.27 5.99
N GLU A 77 -12.81 10.52 4.90
CA GLU A 77 -14.11 9.90 4.58
C GLU A 77 -14.33 8.60 5.37
N LEU A 78 -13.28 8.07 6.01
CA LEU A 78 -13.36 6.87 6.84
C LEU A 78 -13.71 7.23 8.28
N PRO A 79 -14.32 6.29 9.05
CA PRO A 79 -14.58 6.52 10.46
C PRO A 79 -13.29 6.84 11.23
N ASP A 80 -13.37 7.86 12.09
CA ASP A 80 -12.25 8.25 12.94
C ASP A 80 -11.73 7.06 13.75
N GLY A 81 -10.41 6.88 13.74
CA GLY A 81 -9.77 5.79 14.46
C GLY A 81 -10.01 4.39 13.89
N CYS A 82 -10.50 4.26 12.65
CA CYS A 82 -10.67 2.93 12.01
C CYS A 82 -9.35 2.20 11.76
N GLY A 83 -8.21 2.89 11.83
CA GLY A 83 -6.87 2.32 11.71
C GLY A 83 -6.22 2.43 10.34
N LEU A 84 -6.94 2.95 9.33
CA LEU A 84 -6.33 3.46 8.10
C LEU A 84 -6.06 4.95 8.23
N SER A 85 -4.89 5.37 7.75
CA SER A 85 -4.52 6.79 7.65
C SER A 85 -4.21 7.15 6.21
N GLY A 86 -4.18 8.45 5.90
CA GLY A 86 -3.72 8.95 4.60
C GLY A 86 -2.28 8.51 4.30
N ASN A 87 -1.83 8.76 3.09
CA ASN A 87 -0.53 8.34 2.60
C ASN A 87 -0.37 6.80 2.66
N SER A 88 -1.40 6.08 2.18
CA SER A 88 -1.45 4.61 2.25
C SER A 88 -1.92 3.98 0.94
N ILE A 89 -1.48 2.73 0.71
CA ILE A 89 -1.99 1.88 -0.37
C ILE A 89 -2.45 0.56 0.24
N LEU A 90 -3.60 0.05 -0.20
CA LEU A 90 -4.14 -1.22 0.26
C LEU A 90 -4.41 -2.14 -0.92
N PHE A 91 -3.66 -3.24 -0.99
CA PHE A 91 -3.90 -4.31 -1.94
C PHE A 91 -4.90 -5.29 -1.35
N THR A 92 -6.04 -5.43 -2.02
CA THR A 92 -7.10 -6.40 -1.67
C THR A 92 -7.39 -7.34 -2.83
N ASN A 93 -6.51 -7.41 -3.82
CA ASN A 93 -6.59 -8.30 -4.98
C ASN A 93 -5.53 -9.41 -4.93
N GLU A 94 -4.77 -9.48 -3.84
CA GLU A 94 -3.73 -10.49 -3.64
C GLU A 94 -4.31 -11.75 -3.00
N PRO A 95 -3.66 -12.93 -3.20
CA PRO A 95 -4.09 -14.15 -2.56
C PRO A 95 -4.10 -14.03 -1.03
N GLY A 96 -5.20 -14.44 -0.40
CA GLY A 96 -5.35 -14.43 1.05
C GLY A 96 -6.46 -13.49 1.54
N TYR A 97 -6.69 -13.48 2.85
CA TYR A 97 -7.71 -12.66 3.49
C TYR A 97 -7.12 -11.67 4.50
N ILE A 98 -5.78 -11.58 4.59
CA ILE A 98 -5.05 -10.65 5.45
C ILE A 98 -4.12 -9.84 4.57
N THR A 99 -4.11 -8.54 4.79
CA THR A 99 -3.21 -7.59 4.14
C THR A 99 -2.78 -6.52 5.14
N PHE A 100 -1.83 -5.70 4.74
CA PHE A 100 -1.33 -4.55 5.51
C PHE A 100 -1.23 -3.34 4.59
N ALA A 101 -1.50 -2.16 5.13
CA ALA A 101 -1.33 -0.92 4.37
C ALA A 101 0.15 -0.73 4.00
N TYR A 102 0.42 -0.38 2.75
CA TYR A 102 1.74 0.08 2.35
C TYR A 102 1.92 1.54 2.76
N LYS A 103 3.10 1.84 3.30
CA LYS A 103 3.57 3.17 3.68
C LYS A 103 4.93 3.44 3.05
N TYR A 104 5.21 4.70 2.74
CA TYR A 104 6.53 5.10 2.25
C TYR A 104 7.54 5.16 3.38
N GLY A 105 8.78 4.71 3.14
CA GLY A 105 9.88 4.90 4.11
C GLY A 105 9.86 3.96 5.32
N VAL A 106 9.05 2.89 5.30
CA VAL A 106 8.99 1.93 6.40
C VAL A 106 10.36 1.30 6.62
N HIS A 107 10.85 1.41 7.84
CA HIS A 107 12.06 0.72 8.29
C HIS A 107 11.67 -0.71 8.61
N THR A 108 12.28 -1.67 7.94
CA THR A 108 12.28 -3.05 8.44
C THR A 108 13.54 -3.24 9.29
N ALA A 109 13.59 -4.32 10.08
CA ALA A 109 14.78 -4.67 10.84
C ALA A 109 15.98 -5.08 9.94
N ASN A 110 15.81 -5.05 8.61
CA ASN A 110 16.86 -5.34 7.65
C ASN A 110 17.62 -4.06 7.27
N ALA A 111 18.94 -4.05 7.50
CA ALA A 111 19.81 -2.92 7.23
C ALA A 111 20.03 -2.65 5.72
N GLU A 112 19.72 -3.61 4.85
CA GLU A 112 19.88 -3.49 3.39
C GLU A 112 18.66 -2.86 2.70
N ASP A 113 17.63 -2.51 3.47
CA ASP A 113 16.38 -2.01 2.90
C ASP A 113 16.54 -0.63 2.26
N VAL A 114 16.12 -0.55 1.00
CA VAL A 114 15.99 0.72 0.29
C VAL A 114 14.89 1.54 0.94
N LEU A 115 15.19 2.60 1.68
CA LEU A 115 14.17 3.39 2.39
C LEU A 115 13.28 4.23 1.44
N ASN A 116 13.72 4.46 0.21
CA ASN A 116 12.97 5.26 -0.77
C ASN A 116 11.91 4.46 -1.53
N THR A 117 11.14 3.60 -0.84
CA THR A 117 10.07 2.81 -1.46
C THR A 117 8.90 2.59 -0.50
N TRP A 118 7.79 2.11 -1.06
CA TRP A 118 6.58 1.77 -0.34
C TRP A 118 6.63 0.31 0.10
N ARG A 119 6.33 0.02 1.38
CA ARG A 119 6.30 -1.34 1.96
C ARG A 119 5.15 -1.50 2.94
N HIS A 120 4.76 -2.73 3.22
CA HIS A 120 3.80 -3.04 4.28
C HIS A 120 4.22 -2.42 5.63
N SER A 121 3.34 -1.60 6.21
CA SER A 121 3.41 -1.21 7.62
C SER A 121 2.65 -2.24 8.46
N ARG A 122 3.33 -2.81 9.45
CA ARG A 122 2.74 -3.78 10.38
C ARG A 122 1.93 -3.12 11.52
N GLU A 123 1.72 -1.82 11.47
CA GLU A 123 0.94 -1.05 12.46
C GLU A 123 -0.50 -1.54 12.57
N THR A 124 -1.14 -1.77 11.42
CA THR A 124 -2.55 -2.16 11.34
C THR A 124 -2.70 -3.38 10.45
N ARG A 125 -3.17 -4.48 11.03
CA ARG A 125 -3.57 -5.67 10.30
C ARG A 125 -4.96 -5.46 9.71
N VAL A 126 -5.11 -5.72 8.42
CA VAL A 126 -6.39 -5.58 7.71
C VAL A 126 -6.87 -6.95 7.25
N MET A 127 -8.06 -7.36 7.70
CA MET A 127 -8.73 -8.56 7.24
C MET A 127 -9.79 -8.22 6.19
N ILE A 128 -9.74 -8.91 5.05
CA ILE A 128 -10.71 -8.80 3.97
C ILE A 128 -11.84 -9.78 4.27
N LEU A 129 -13.01 -9.25 4.64
CA LEU A 129 -14.20 -10.04 4.96
C LEU A 129 -15.05 -10.31 3.72
N ASN A 130 -15.09 -9.34 2.81
CA ASN A 130 -15.83 -9.43 1.56
C ASN A 130 -15.26 -8.47 0.52
N GLU A 131 -15.32 -8.83 -0.76
CA GLU A 131 -14.91 -7.98 -1.88
C GLU A 131 -16.08 -7.55 -2.78
N PHE A 132 -17.22 -8.24 -2.71
CA PHE A 132 -18.37 -8.02 -3.58
C PHE A 132 -19.71 -8.29 -2.86
N PRO A 133 -20.74 -7.42 -2.99
CA PRO A 133 -20.78 -6.21 -3.82
C PRO A 133 -20.02 -5.02 -3.21
N VAL A 134 -19.69 -5.08 -1.91
CA VAL A 134 -19.00 -4.03 -1.17
C VAL A 134 -17.72 -4.60 -0.56
N LEU A 135 -16.65 -3.81 -0.55
CA LEU A 135 -15.43 -4.14 0.17
C LEU A 135 -15.67 -3.98 1.68
N ALA A 136 -15.68 -5.09 2.40
CA ALA A 136 -15.81 -5.11 3.86
C ALA A 136 -14.47 -5.49 4.47
N LEU A 137 -13.93 -4.61 5.32
CA LEU A 137 -12.64 -4.78 5.99
C LEU A 137 -12.84 -4.79 7.51
N ARG A 138 -12.05 -5.61 8.20
CA ARG A 138 -11.88 -5.52 9.66
C ARG A 138 -10.44 -5.16 9.96
N LEU A 139 -10.25 -4.13 10.78
CA LEU A 139 -8.95 -3.61 11.12
C LEU A 139 -8.62 -3.96 12.57
N GLU A 140 -7.38 -4.42 12.78
CA GLU A 140 -6.85 -4.75 14.09
C GLU A 140 -5.53 -4.01 14.27
N HIS A 141 -5.48 -3.12 15.26
CA HIS A 141 -4.24 -2.49 15.66
C HIS A 141 -3.36 -3.52 16.37
N HIS A 142 -2.10 -3.58 16.00
CA HIS A 142 -1.12 -4.21 16.85
C HIS A 142 -0.86 -3.26 18.02
N ALA A 143 -1.54 -3.48 19.14
CA ALA A 143 -1.09 -2.89 20.38
C ALA A 143 0.29 -3.50 20.66
N GLU A 144 1.36 -2.77 20.36
CA GLU A 144 2.59 -2.98 21.09
C GLU A 144 2.20 -2.87 22.57
N ASN A 145 2.21 -4.00 23.27
CA ASN A 145 2.15 -3.99 24.71
C ASN A 145 3.25 -3.02 25.18
N LEU A 146 2.85 -1.84 25.64
CA LEU A 146 3.65 -0.99 26.51
C LEU A 146 3.86 -1.75 27.82
N ALA A 147 4.67 -2.80 27.75
CA ALA A 147 5.20 -3.46 28.91
C ALA A 147 6.35 -2.58 29.42
N LEU A 148 6.01 -1.79 30.44
CA LEU A 148 6.87 -1.40 31.55
C LEU A 148 8.07 -0.50 31.20
N VAL A 149 7.83 0.81 31.26
CA VAL A 149 8.80 1.69 31.93
C VAL A 149 8.18 2.08 33.27
N THR A 150 8.50 1.30 34.29
CA THR A 150 8.46 1.72 35.70
C THR A 150 9.66 2.59 36.01
#